data_AF-A0AAC8YBW9-F1
#
_entry.id   AF-A0AAC8YBW9-F1
#
_cell.length_a   1.000
_cell.length_b   1.000
_cell.length_c   1.000
_cell.angle_alpha   90.00
_cell.angle_beta   90.00
_cell.angle_gamma   90.00
#
_symmetry.space_group_name_H-M   'P 1'
#
loop_
_entity.id
_entity.type
_entity.pdbx_description
1 polymer ?
#
loop_
_entity_poly.entity_id
_entity_poly.type
_entity_poly.pdbx_seq_one_letter_code
_entity_poly.pdbx_strand_id
1 'polypeptide(L)'
;MFSTAADLNIEWDSLQDSPVTWTDCPELLHAVTAGDALALIGAFPDPILAFLIDRTQRGDELAGRTICQAFLGKLITMAAKARARGIPDALDDCLASMWLTITDYPLDRRPTKIAANLVMDVHQHTLAHWMTPTDPHEVPVPPSVALDTVPPQPPTEDLTAPDIIALARQHHWISPAQANLLTEVYVDGMSGAQAAARHSCRPATVRSQCRHGVAKLRARADEILTT
;
A
#
# COMPACT_ATOMS: atom_id res chain seq x y z
N MET A 1 -9.06 23.63 -4.68
CA MET A 1 -8.25 23.03 -5.77
C MET A 1 -6.92 22.61 -5.16
N PHE A 2 -6.38 21.43 -5.49
CA PHE A 2 -5.08 21.00 -4.96
C PHE A 2 -3.96 21.63 -5.79
N SER A 3 -3.04 22.38 -5.17
CA SER A 3 -1.92 23.02 -5.90
C SER A 3 -1.05 21.97 -6.59
N THR A 4 -0.69 20.90 -5.87
CA THR A 4 0.09 19.78 -6.39
C THR A 4 -0.50 19.18 -7.66
N ALA A 5 -1.83 19.06 -7.76
CA ALA A 5 -2.47 18.55 -8.98
C ALA A 5 -2.31 19.49 -10.19
N ALA A 6 -2.32 20.81 -9.97
CA ALA A 6 -2.07 21.77 -11.04
C ALA A 6 -0.61 21.71 -11.48
N ASP A 7 0.32 21.66 -10.53
CA ASP A 7 1.76 21.58 -10.79
C ASP A 7 2.12 20.30 -11.56
N LEU A 8 1.54 19.16 -11.19
CA LEU A 8 1.70 17.90 -11.93
C LEU A 8 1.10 17.96 -13.34
N ASN A 9 -0.02 18.65 -13.57
CA ASN A 9 -0.53 18.76 -14.92
C ASN A 9 0.35 19.67 -15.80
N ILE A 10 0.88 20.76 -15.24
CA ILE A 10 1.83 21.65 -15.93
C ILE A 10 3.11 20.88 -16.28
N GLU A 11 3.65 20.12 -15.35
CA GLU A 11 4.79 19.25 -15.60
C GLU A 11 4.46 18.22 -16.68
N TRP A 12 3.30 17.54 -16.58
CA TRP A 12 2.89 16.55 -17.57
C TRP A 12 2.75 17.15 -18.97
N ASP A 13 2.27 18.39 -19.08
CA ASP A 13 2.17 19.07 -20.37
C ASP A 13 3.54 19.20 -21.07
N SER A 14 4.62 19.32 -20.31
CA SER A 14 5.99 19.31 -20.84
C SER A 14 6.54 17.91 -21.17
N LEU A 15 6.00 16.87 -20.53
CA LEU A 15 6.48 15.49 -20.66
C LEU A 15 5.71 14.69 -21.70
N GLN A 16 4.46 15.03 -22.01
CA GLN A 16 3.57 14.21 -22.85
C GLN A 16 4.12 13.96 -24.25
N ASP A 17 4.89 14.91 -24.81
CA ASP A 17 5.52 14.81 -26.12
C ASP A 17 6.89 14.12 -26.09
N SER A 18 7.34 13.67 -24.90
CA SER A 18 8.61 12.96 -24.75
C SER A 18 8.58 11.66 -25.55
N PRO A 19 9.59 11.39 -26.40
CA PRO A 19 9.62 10.18 -27.20
C PRO A 19 9.82 8.95 -26.31
N VAL A 20 9.11 7.88 -26.62
CA VAL A 20 9.22 6.60 -25.90
C VAL A 20 9.69 5.48 -26.82
N THR A 21 10.47 4.56 -26.27
CA THR A 21 10.98 3.36 -26.98
C THR A 21 10.36 2.08 -26.42
N TRP A 22 9.12 2.19 -25.93
CA TRP A 22 8.37 1.12 -25.27
C TRP A 22 7.80 0.05 -26.23
N THR A 23 8.55 -0.24 -27.30
CA THR A 23 8.16 -1.16 -28.39
C THR A 23 8.12 -2.63 -27.98
N ASP A 24 8.72 -2.97 -26.83
CA ASP A 24 8.70 -4.31 -26.25
C ASP A 24 7.30 -4.70 -25.73
N CYS A 25 6.38 -3.74 -25.60
CA CYS A 25 4.97 -3.96 -25.34
C CYS A 25 4.18 -3.89 -26.66
N PRO A 26 3.53 -4.99 -27.10
CA PRO A 26 2.77 -5.01 -28.36
C PRO A 26 1.68 -3.94 -28.43
N GLU A 27 1.01 -3.67 -27.32
CA GLU A 27 -0.05 -2.66 -27.21
C GLU A 27 0.47 -1.22 -27.35
N LEU A 28 1.77 -1.01 -27.12
CA LEU A 28 2.45 0.29 -27.26
C LEU A 28 3.31 0.40 -28.52
N LEU A 29 3.26 -0.58 -29.44
CA LEU A 29 4.10 -0.60 -30.63
C LEU A 29 3.99 0.67 -31.49
N HIS A 30 2.82 1.31 -31.48
CA HIS A 30 2.54 2.53 -32.23
C HIS A 30 2.55 3.80 -31.38
N ALA A 31 2.81 3.69 -30.07
CA ALA A 31 2.98 4.85 -29.21
C ALA A 31 4.34 5.48 -29.47
N VAL A 32 4.35 6.72 -29.96
CA VAL A 32 5.59 7.46 -30.23
C VAL A 32 5.95 8.32 -29.02
N THR A 33 4.94 8.79 -28.28
CA THR A 33 5.11 9.66 -27.11
C THR A 33 4.53 9.04 -25.83
N ALA A 34 4.90 9.61 -24.68
CA ALA A 34 4.28 9.26 -23.40
C ALA A 34 2.77 9.56 -23.37
N GLY A 35 2.33 10.61 -24.07
CA GLY A 35 0.91 10.94 -24.26
C GLY A 35 0.15 9.86 -25.05
N ASP A 36 0.75 9.32 -26.11
CA ASP A 36 0.15 8.21 -26.87
C ASP A 36 -0.04 6.98 -25.99
N ALA A 37 0.98 6.63 -25.20
CA ALA A 37 0.92 5.52 -24.27
C ALA A 37 -0.14 5.73 -23.18
N LEU A 38 -0.23 6.94 -22.61
CA LEU A 38 -1.26 7.31 -21.63
C LEU A 38 -2.68 7.08 -22.20
N ALA A 39 -2.92 7.47 -23.44
CA ALA A 39 -4.21 7.31 -24.10
C ALA A 39 -4.60 5.83 -24.28
N LEU A 40 -3.62 4.93 -24.41
CA LEU A 40 -3.85 3.50 -24.64
C LEU A 40 -4.07 2.69 -23.35
N ILE A 41 -3.64 3.18 -22.18
CA ILE A 41 -3.79 2.49 -20.89
C ILE A 41 -5.25 2.07 -20.65
N GLY A 42 -6.22 2.92 -20.99
CA GLY A 42 -7.64 2.62 -20.77
C GLY A 42 -8.16 1.42 -21.58
N ALA A 43 -7.63 1.21 -22.78
CA ALA A 43 -8.03 0.11 -23.67
C ALA A 43 -7.36 -1.22 -23.27
N PHE A 44 -6.11 -1.16 -22.82
CA PHE A 44 -5.31 -2.34 -22.48
C PHE A 44 -4.59 -2.17 -21.13
N PRO A 45 -5.34 -2.10 -20.02
CA PRO A 45 -4.78 -1.67 -18.74
C PRO A 45 -3.75 -2.64 -18.18
N ASP A 46 -4.06 -3.94 -18.13
CA ASP A 46 -3.16 -4.92 -17.52
C ASP A 46 -1.82 -5.06 -18.26
N PRO A 47 -1.75 -5.30 -19.60
CA PRO A 47 -0.47 -5.45 -20.28
C PRO A 47 0.36 -4.16 -20.27
N ILE A 48 -0.25 -2.99 -20.50
CA ILE A 48 0.46 -1.72 -20.51
C ILE A 48 0.96 -1.37 -19.09
N LEU A 49 0.11 -1.48 -18.06
CA LEU A 49 0.54 -1.18 -16.70
C LEU A 49 1.60 -2.17 -16.20
N ALA A 50 1.49 -3.46 -16.54
CA ALA A 50 2.53 -4.43 -16.20
C ALA A 50 3.88 -4.01 -16.79
N PHE A 51 3.89 -3.64 -18.07
CA PHE A 51 5.09 -3.18 -18.76
C PHE A 51 5.67 -1.89 -18.14
N LEU A 52 4.83 -0.87 -17.93
CA LEU A 52 5.28 0.40 -17.36
C LEU A 52 5.77 0.25 -15.92
N ILE A 53 5.17 -0.65 -15.13
CA ILE A 53 5.63 -0.98 -13.77
C ILE A 53 7.03 -1.60 -13.83
N ASP A 54 7.26 -2.63 -14.67
CA ASP A 54 8.60 -3.25 -14.82
C ASP A 54 9.65 -2.22 -15.25
N ARG A 55 9.31 -1.34 -16.21
CA ARG A 55 10.18 -0.24 -16.62
C ARG A 55 10.51 0.72 -15.47
N THR A 56 9.51 1.10 -14.69
CA THR A 56 9.68 1.98 -13.52
C THR A 56 10.60 1.34 -12.48
N GLN A 57 10.42 0.05 -12.19
CA GLN A 57 11.25 -0.71 -11.26
C GLN A 57 12.70 -0.85 -11.74
N ARG A 58 12.95 -0.69 -13.05
CA ARG A 58 14.28 -0.63 -13.67
C ARG A 58 14.84 0.79 -13.81
N GLY A 59 14.15 1.80 -13.27
CA GLY A 59 14.60 3.20 -13.23
C GLY A 59 14.09 4.08 -14.38
N ASP A 60 13.10 3.65 -15.16
CA ASP A 60 12.43 4.53 -16.13
C ASP A 60 11.42 5.44 -15.41
N GLU A 61 11.86 6.64 -15.05
CA GLU A 61 11.03 7.63 -14.35
C GLU A 61 9.82 8.08 -15.19
N LEU A 62 9.96 8.16 -16.52
CA LEU A 62 8.87 8.56 -17.42
C LEU A 62 7.74 7.52 -17.44
N ALA A 63 8.08 6.24 -17.34
CA ALA A 63 7.08 5.17 -17.21
C ALA A 63 6.27 5.32 -15.91
N GLY A 64 6.95 5.53 -14.78
CA GLY A 64 6.30 5.75 -13.48
C GLY A 64 5.43 7.00 -13.49
N ARG A 65 5.93 8.07 -14.09
CA ARG A 65 5.21 9.34 -14.21
C ARG A 65 3.97 9.23 -15.09
N THR A 66 4.03 8.44 -16.17
CA THR A 66 2.89 8.12 -17.05
C THR A 66 1.79 7.37 -16.28
N ILE A 67 2.18 6.39 -15.44
CA ILE A 67 1.22 5.70 -14.57
C ILE A 67 0.59 6.69 -13.59
N CYS A 68 1.39 7.50 -12.90
CA CYS A 68 0.87 8.52 -11.97
C CYS A 68 -0.13 9.46 -12.64
N GLN A 69 0.14 9.90 -13.88
CA GLN A 69 -0.79 10.73 -14.65
C GLN A 69 -2.11 10.00 -14.92
N ALA A 70 -2.06 8.74 -15.33
CA ALA A 70 -3.25 7.93 -15.61
C ALA A 70 -4.18 7.81 -14.40
N PHE A 71 -3.62 7.81 -13.18
CA PHE A 71 -4.39 7.69 -11.94
C PHE A 71 -4.67 9.03 -11.25
N LEU A 72 -4.11 10.16 -11.71
CA LEU A 72 -4.20 11.46 -11.02
C LEU A 72 -5.66 11.85 -10.68
N GLY A 73 -6.59 11.71 -11.63
CA GLY A 73 -8.00 11.99 -11.39
C GLY A 73 -8.65 11.12 -10.30
N LYS A 74 -8.24 9.86 -10.20
CA LYS A 74 -8.69 8.94 -9.15
C LYS A 74 -8.12 9.33 -7.79
N LEU A 75 -6.84 9.69 -7.74
CA LEU A 75 -6.17 10.15 -6.52
C LEU A 75 -6.78 11.45 -6.00
N ILE A 76 -7.08 12.41 -6.87
CA ILE A 76 -7.82 13.64 -6.52
C ILE A 76 -9.17 13.31 -5.88
N THR A 77 -9.91 12.34 -6.44
CA THR A 77 -11.20 11.92 -5.88
C THR A 77 -11.06 11.28 -4.49
N MET A 78 -10.00 10.49 -4.27
CA MET A 78 -9.70 9.90 -2.97
C MET A 78 -9.31 10.97 -1.95
N ALA A 79 -8.38 11.85 -2.32
CA ALA A 79 -7.92 12.96 -1.51
C ALA A 79 -9.05 13.93 -1.12
N ALA A 80 -9.96 14.24 -2.05
CA ALA A 80 -11.11 15.09 -1.77
C ALA A 80 -12.02 14.49 -0.68
N LYS A 81 -12.23 13.16 -0.70
CA LYS A 81 -13.00 12.46 0.34
C LYS A 81 -12.28 12.42 1.68
N ALA A 82 -10.95 12.33 1.69
CA ALA A 82 -10.16 12.36 2.92
C ALA A 82 -10.14 13.77 3.52
N ARG A 83 -9.96 14.80 2.69
CA ARG A 83 -10.03 16.21 3.11
C ARG A 83 -11.38 16.58 3.71
N ALA A 84 -12.48 16.07 3.15
CA ALA A 84 -13.82 16.25 3.73
C ALA A 84 -13.96 15.62 5.13
N ARG A 85 -13.07 14.70 5.52
CA ARG A 85 -12.98 14.10 6.86
C ARG A 85 -11.93 14.76 7.75
N GLY A 86 -11.33 15.88 7.31
CA GLY A 86 -10.36 16.64 8.09
C GLY A 86 -8.90 16.21 7.91
N ILE A 87 -8.58 15.38 6.90
CA ILE A 87 -7.19 15.01 6.61
C ILE A 87 -6.54 16.10 5.72
N PRO A 88 -5.58 16.89 6.23
CA PRO A 88 -4.82 17.83 5.40
C PRO A 88 -3.91 17.07 4.42
N ASP A 89 -3.50 17.71 3.33
CA ASP A 89 -2.48 17.21 2.37
C ASP A 89 -2.71 15.80 1.79
N ALA A 90 -3.94 15.29 1.88
CA ALA A 90 -4.30 13.94 1.47
C ALA A 90 -3.99 13.58 0.01
N LEU A 91 -3.79 14.55 -0.88
CA LEU A 91 -3.36 14.29 -2.25
C LEU A 91 -1.89 13.88 -2.30
N ASP A 92 -1.04 14.55 -1.54
CA ASP A 92 0.39 14.28 -1.49
C ASP A 92 0.63 12.87 -0.92
N ASP A 93 -0.11 12.49 0.12
CA ASP A 93 -0.08 11.12 0.67
C ASP A 93 -0.54 10.07 -0.35
N CYS A 94 -1.59 10.37 -1.13
CA CYS A 94 -2.07 9.48 -2.19
C CYS A 94 -1.05 9.32 -3.30
N LEU A 95 -0.35 10.39 -3.68
CA LEU A 95 0.70 10.38 -4.69
C LEU A 95 1.94 9.61 -4.21
N ALA A 96 2.40 9.88 -2.99
CA ALA A 96 3.50 9.16 -2.38
C ALA A 96 3.18 7.66 -2.28
N SER A 97 1.97 7.32 -1.82
CA SER A 97 1.51 5.94 -1.76
C SER A 97 1.41 5.29 -3.14
N MET A 98 0.99 6.02 -4.18
CA MET A 98 0.96 5.51 -5.56
C MET A 98 2.37 5.20 -6.05
N TRP A 99 3.32 6.10 -5.85
CA TRP A 99 4.71 5.89 -6.23
C TRP A 99 5.29 4.63 -5.56
N LEU A 100 5.17 4.52 -4.24
CA LEU A 100 5.62 3.34 -3.49
C LEU A 100 4.93 2.05 -3.97
N THR A 101 3.64 2.12 -4.27
CA THR A 101 2.89 0.95 -4.75
C THR A 101 3.36 0.51 -6.13
N ILE A 102 3.75 1.43 -7.03
CA ILE A 102 4.32 1.12 -8.34
C ILE A 102 5.70 0.47 -8.17
N THR A 103 6.58 1.07 -7.36
CA THR A 103 7.95 0.58 -7.18
C THR A 103 8.01 -0.80 -6.53
N ASP A 104 7.08 -1.10 -5.63
CA ASP A 104 7.04 -2.38 -4.90
C ASP A 104 6.00 -3.37 -5.46
N TYR A 105 5.38 -3.07 -6.61
CA TYR A 105 4.29 -3.89 -7.13
C TYR A 105 4.77 -5.31 -7.51
N PRO A 106 4.18 -6.38 -6.93
CA PRO A 106 4.64 -7.74 -7.17
C PRO A 106 4.01 -8.32 -8.45
N LEU A 107 4.54 -7.97 -9.62
CA LEU A 107 4.03 -8.39 -10.93
C LEU A 107 3.83 -9.91 -11.05
N ASP A 108 4.78 -10.71 -10.56
CA ASP A 108 4.70 -12.18 -10.59
C ASP A 108 3.50 -12.75 -9.81
N ARG A 109 3.09 -12.06 -8.73
CA ARG A 109 2.00 -12.50 -7.85
C ARG A 109 0.65 -11.93 -8.26
N ARG A 110 0.63 -10.79 -8.94
CA ARG A 110 -0.57 -10.03 -9.30
C ARG A 110 -0.53 -9.55 -10.76
N PRO A 111 -0.48 -10.44 -11.76
CA PRO A 111 -0.31 -10.04 -13.16
C PRO A 111 -1.59 -9.50 -13.83
N THR A 112 -2.73 -9.49 -13.13
CA THR A 112 -4.03 -9.06 -13.70
C THR A 112 -4.77 -8.15 -12.73
N LYS A 113 -5.72 -7.38 -13.27
CA LYS A 113 -6.48 -6.35 -12.55
C LYS A 113 -5.55 -5.33 -11.89
N ILE A 114 -4.46 -4.99 -12.57
CA ILE A 114 -3.37 -4.19 -12.03
C ILE A 114 -3.90 -2.83 -11.59
N ALA A 115 -4.68 -2.16 -12.43
CA ALA A 115 -5.27 -0.86 -12.09
C ALA A 115 -6.12 -0.90 -10.81
N ALA A 116 -6.95 -1.94 -10.64
CA ALA A 116 -7.79 -2.08 -9.46
C ALA A 116 -6.97 -2.39 -8.21
N ASN A 117 -5.93 -3.22 -8.34
CA ASN A 117 -5.01 -3.55 -7.26
C ASN A 117 -4.20 -2.31 -6.83
N LEU A 118 -3.64 -1.54 -7.76
CA LEU A 118 -2.93 -0.29 -7.46
C LEU A 118 -3.80 0.65 -6.63
N VAL A 119 -5.02 0.94 -7.09
CA VAL A 119 -5.95 1.83 -6.37
C VAL A 119 -6.28 1.29 -4.98
N MET A 120 -6.47 -0.02 -4.85
CA MET A 120 -6.77 -0.66 -3.57
C MET A 120 -5.59 -0.61 -2.60
N ASP A 121 -4.38 -0.90 -3.08
CA ASP A 121 -3.15 -0.87 -2.29
C ASP A 121 -2.85 0.57 -1.84
N VAL A 122 -2.95 1.55 -2.73
CA VAL A 122 -2.85 2.98 -2.39
C VAL A 122 -3.86 3.39 -1.33
N HIS A 123 -5.12 2.97 -1.47
CA HIS A 123 -6.15 3.27 -0.47
C HIS A 123 -5.86 2.62 0.88
N GLN A 124 -5.32 1.40 0.90
CA GLN A 124 -4.94 0.72 2.14
C GLN A 124 -3.75 1.39 2.82
N HIS A 125 -2.72 1.78 2.05
CA HIS A 125 -1.55 2.47 2.56
C HIS A 125 -1.90 3.84 3.13
N THR A 126 -2.66 4.67 2.39
CA THR A 126 -3.08 5.99 2.89
C THR A 126 -4.00 5.89 4.09
N LEU A 127 -4.95 4.94 4.09
CA LEU A 127 -5.83 4.75 5.24
C LEU A 127 -5.04 4.29 6.48
N ALA A 128 -4.06 3.40 6.32
CA ALA A 128 -3.20 2.98 7.41
C ALA A 128 -2.38 4.16 7.95
N HIS A 129 -1.82 5.00 7.07
CA HIS A 129 -1.11 6.20 7.45
C HIS A 129 -2.01 7.17 8.24
N TRP A 130 -3.20 7.49 7.72
CA TRP A 130 -4.14 8.42 8.37
C TRP A 130 -4.79 7.89 9.65
N MET A 131 -4.87 6.56 9.81
CA MET A 131 -5.42 5.92 11.02
C MET A 131 -4.36 5.65 12.08
N THR A 132 -3.08 5.75 11.73
CA THR A 132 -2.02 5.70 12.73
C THR A 132 -2.15 6.98 13.54
N PRO A 133 -2.38 6.90 14.87
CA PRO A 133 -2.35 8.10 15.69
C PRO A 133 -0.97 8.71 15.53
N THR A 134 -0.88 9.82 14.79
CA THR A 134 0.30 10.68 14.83
C THR A 134 0.40 11.12 16.27
N ASP A 135 1.40 10.66 17.00
CA ASP A 135 1.65 11.14 18.33
C ASP A 135 1.80 12.67 18.19
N PRO A 136 1.01 13.51 18.90
CA PRO A 136 1.11 14.97 18.79
C PRO A 136 2.52 15.53 19.10
N HIS A 137 3.46 14.68 19.50
CA HIS A 137 4.88 14.96 19.69
C HIS A 137 5.80 14.60 18.51
N GLU A 138 5.30 14.18 17.35
CA GLU A 138 6.13 14.04 16.15
C GLU A 138 6.55 15.42 15.63
N VAL A 139 7.72 15.88 16.09
CA VAL A 139 8.38 17.11 15.61
C VAL A 139 9.29 16.77 14.43
N PRO A 140 9.21 17.50 13.30
CA PRO A 140 10.16 17.35 12.21
C PRO A 140 11.60 17.49 12.73
N VAL A 141 12.38 16.43 12.64
CA VAL A 141 13.79 16.45 13.04
C VAL A 141 14.59 17.17 11.94
N PRO A 142 15.20 18.34 12.23
CA PRO A 142 16.05 19.00 11.25
C PRO A 142 17.27 18.11 10.93
N PRO A 143 17.82 18.18 9.70
CA PRO A 143 18.92 17.31 9.25
C PRO A 143 20.24 17.49 10.00
N SER A 144 20.29 18.35 11.01
CA SER A 144 21.44 18.60 11.89
C SER A 144 21.50 17.70 13.13
N VAL A 145 20.50 16.86 13.38
CA VAL A 145 20.57 15.88 14.48
C VAL A 145 21.29 14.64 13.97
N ALA A 146 22.57 14.50 14.33
CA ALA A 146 23.31 13.27 14.11
C ALA A 146 22.53 12.09 14.75
N LEU A 147 22.39 10.98 14.03
CA LEU A 147 21.68 9.77 14.45
C LEU A 147 22.23 9.12 15.74
N ASP A 148 23.34 9.63 16.30
CA ASP A 148 24.16 8.96 17.29
C ASP A 148 23.76 9.21 18.76
N THR A 149 22.65 9.89 19.03
CA THR A 149 22.13 10.01 20.40
C THR A 149 20.62 9.81 20.46
N VAL A 150 20.16 8.66 20.01
CA VAL A 150 18.97 8.05 20.61
C VAL A 150 19.47 7.27 21.83
N PRO A 151 19.19 7.71 23.08
CA PRO A 151 19.43 6.86 24.24
C PRO A 151 18.70 5.54 23.99
N PRO A 152 19.32 4.36 24.22
CA PRO A 152 18.61 3.10 24.07
C PRO A 152 17.30 3.21 24.86
N GLN A 153 16.18 3.17 24.16
CA GLN A 153 14.88 3.04 24.79
C GLN A 153 15.00 1.83 25.73
N PRO A 154 14.62 1.94 27.01
CA PRO A 154 14.53 0.75 27.84
C PRO A 154 13.64 -0.24 27.10
N PRO A 155 13.99 -1.54 27.05
CA PRO A 155 13.13 -2.52 26.40
C PRO A 155 11.75 -2.37 27.02
N THR A 156 10.78 -1.91 26.22
CA THR A 156 9.38 -2.19 26.49
C THR A 156 9.31 -3.70 26.66
N GLU A 157 8.64 -4.17 27.71
CA GLU A 157 8.33 -5.60 27.81
C GLU A 157 7.43 -5.94 26.62
N ASP A 158 8.06 -6.25 25.49
CA ASP A 158 7.39 -6.44 24.21
C ASP A 158 6.58 -7.74 24.32
N LEU A 159 5.28 -7.60 24.58
CA LEU A 159 4.33 -8.70 24.46
C LEU A 159 4.51 -9.32 23.06
N THR A 160 4.97 -10.57 23.03
CA THR A 160 5.22 -11.25 21.76
C THR A 160 3.88 -11.66 21.12
N ALA A 161 3.87 -11.91 19.81
CA ALA A 161 2.66 -12.39 19.13
C ALA A 161 2.03 -13.65 19.81
N PRO A 162 2.82 -14.65 20.28
CA PRO A 162 2.31 -15.73 21.13
C PRO A 162 1.58 -15.25 22.38
N ASP A 163 2.13 -14.29 23.12
CA ASP A 163 1.58 -13.79 24.38
C ASP A 163 0.24 -13.09 24.13
N ILE A 164 0.19 -12.24 23.10
CA ILE A 164 -1.02 -11.53 22.68
C ILE A 164 -2.13 -12.51 22.30
N ILE A 165 -1.81 -13.57 21.53
CA ILE A 165 -2.78 -14.58 21.11
C ILE A 165 -3.27 -15.41 22.30
N ALA A 166 -2.37 -15.78 23.22
CA ALA A 166 -2.70 -16.53 24.42
C ALA A 166 -3.64 -15.74 25.34
N LEU A 167 -3.32 -14.46 25.58
CA LEU A 167 -4.13 -13.55 26.37
C LEU A 167 -5.52 -13.36 25.74
N ALA A 168 -5.58 -13.09 24.45
CA ALA A 168 -6.87 -12.90 23.77
C ALA A 168 -7.76 -14.17 23.76
N ARG A 169 -7.15 -15.35 23.76
CA ARG A 169 -7.87 -16.63 23.93
C ARG A 169 -8.38 -16.78 25.36
N GLN A 170 -7.57 -16.44 26.37
CA GLN A 170 -7.94 -16.51 27.78
C GLN A 170 -9.13 -15.58 28.10
N HIS A 171 -9.14 -14.38 27.53
CA HIS A 171 -10.24 -13.42 27.67
C HIS A 171 -11.41 -13.68 26.71
N HIS A 172 -11.36 -14.77 25.92
CA HIS A 172 -12.39 -15.17 24.97
C HIS A 172 -12.74 -14.13 23.89
N TRP A 173 -11.83 -13.20 23.57
CA TRP A 173 -12.04 -12.21 22.51
C TRP A 173 -12.01 -12.84 21.12
N ILE A 174 -11.23 -13.90 20.96
CA ILE A 174 -11.15 -14.72 19.75
C ILE A 174 -11.51 -16.17 20.09
N SER A 175 -12.06 -16.89 19.11
CA SER A 175 -12.36 -18.31 19.30
C SER A 175 -11.07 -19.15 19.31
N PRO A 176 -11.08 -20.36 19.90
CA PRO A 176 -9.92 -21.26 19.87
C PRO A 176 -9.45 -21.57 18.44
N ALA A 177 -10.39 -21.73 17.50
CA ALA A 177 -10.08 -21.94 16.09
C ALA A 177 -9.39 -20.71 15.46
N GLN A 178 -9.80 -19.48 15.81
CA GLN A 178 -9.14 -18.27 15.37
C GLN A 178 -7.74 -18.11 15.99
N ALA A 179 -7.57 -18.44 17.27
CA ALA A 179 -6.27 -18.37 17.94
C ALA A 179 -5.25 -19.34 17.31
N ASN A 180 -5.66 -20.58 17.02
CA ASN A 180 -4.81 -21.56 16.36
C ASN A 180 -4.41 -21.09 14.95
N LEU A 181 -5.37 -20.58 14.17
CA LEU A 181 -5.09 -20.06 12.83
C LEU A 181 -4.12 -18.86 12.86
N LEU A 182 -4.25 -17.96 13.82
CA LEU A 182 -3.32 -16.84 13.99
C LEU A 182 -1.92 -17.30 14.40
N THR A 183 -1.83 -18.31 15.27
CA THR A 183 -0.55 -18.89 15.70
C THR A 183 0.18 -19.53 14.51
N GLU A 184 -0.51 -20.36 13.74
CA GLU A 184 0.08 -21.04 12.58
C GLU A 184 0.60 -20.05 11.53
N VAL A 185 -0.11 -18.94 11.29
CA VAL A 185 0.27 -17.96 10.27
C VAL A 185 1.34 -16.99 10.78
N TYR A 186 1.20 -16.45 11.99
CA TYR A 186 2.06 -15.35 12.47
C TYR A 186 3.19 -15.80 13.40
N VAL A 187 3.07 -16.94 14.06
CA VAL A 187 4.11 -17.50 14.94
C VAL A 187 4.89 -18.59 14.21
N ASP A 188 4.20 -19.54 13.59
CA ASP A 188 4.84 -20.67 12.89
C ASP A 188 5.25 -20.32 11.45
N GLY A 189 4.88 -19.13 10.96
CA GLY A 189 5.26 -18.63 9.64
C GLY A 189 4.61 -19.37 8.46
N MET A 190 3.47 -20.05 8.67
CA MET A 190 2.78 -20.73 7.56
C MET A 190 2.25 -19.73 6.54
N SER A 191 2.47 -20.01 5.26
CA SER A 191 1.81 -19.27 4.19
C SER A 191 0.30 -19.49 4.23
N GLY A 192 -0.47 -18.51 3.75
CA GLY A 192 -1.93 -18.63 3.67
C GLY A 192 -2.41 -19.83 2.83
N ALA A 193 -1.58 -20.36 1.92
CA ALA A 193 -1.87 -21.58 1.17
C ALA A 193 -1.69 -22.84 2.03
N GLN A 194 -0.63 -22.91 2.84
CA GLN A 194 -0.38 -24.02 3.76
C GLN A 194 -1.44 -24.06 4.88
N ALA A 195 -1.78 -22.91 5.46
CA ALA A 195 -2.85 -22.80 6.44
C ALA A 195 -4.20 -23.20 5.82
N ALA A 196 -4.49 -22.77 4.59
CA ALA A 196 -5.73 -23.15 3.90
C ALA A 196 -5.85 -24.67 3.69
N ALA A 197 -4.76 -25.32 3.28
CA ALA A 197 -4.71 -26.78 3.13
C ALA A 197 -4.91 -27.50 4.47
N ARG A 198 -4.30 -27.01 5.55
CA ARG A 198 -4.44 -27.58 6.91
C ARG A 198 -5.87 -27.44 7.47
N HIS A 199 -6.52 -26.31 7.22
CA HIS A 199 -7.89 -26.04 7.69
C HIS A 199 -8.98 -26.41 6.70
N SER A 200 -8.65 -27.14 5.62
CA SER A 200 -9.58 -27.56 4.56
C SER A 200 -10.46 -26.41 4.03
N CYS A 201 -9.86 -25.24 3.86
CA CYS A 201 -10.57 -24.03 3.42
C CYS A 201 -9.86 -23.35 2.26
N ARG A 202 -10.44 -22.26 1.73
CA ARG A 202 -9.81 -21.48 0.65
C ARG A 202 -8.80 -20.48 1.24
N PRO A 203 -7.71 -20.14 0.54
CA PRO A 203 -6.77 -19.10 1.00
C PRO A 203 -7.41 -17.73 1.25
N ALA A 204 -8.48 -17.39 0.54
CA ALA A 204 -9.27 -16.18 0.82
C ALA A 204 -10.00 -16.24 2.18
N THR A 205 -10.46 -17.42 2.59
CA THR A 205 -11.10 -17.65 3.89
C THR A 205 -10.09 -17.47 5.02
N VAL A 206 -8.86 -18.00 4.87
CA VAL A 206 -7.76 -17.77 5.82
C VAL A 206 -7.50 -16.28 6.01
N ARG A 207 -7.31 -15.54 4.91
CA ARG A 207 -7.08 -14.08 4.97
C ARG A 207 -8.22 -13.34 5.67
N SER A 208 -9.47 -13.69 5.37
CA SER A 208 -10.65 -13.07 6.01
C SER A 208 -10.69 -13.33 7.53
N GLN A 209 -10.39 -14.56 7.95
CA GLN A 209 -10.36 -14.97 9.35
C GLN A 209 -9.20 -14.31 10.12
N CYS A 210 -7.99 -14.29 9.55
CA CYS A 210 -6.85 -13.59 10.14
C CYS A 210 -7.15 -12.09 10.27
N ARG A 211 -7.70 -11.46 9.23
CA ARG A 211 -8.10 -10.05 9.26
C ARG A 211 -9.12 -9.76 10.37
N HIS A 212 -10.15 -10.60 10.52
CA HIS A 212 -11.14 -10.45 11.60
C HIS A 212 -10.52 -10.67 12.98
N GLY A 213 -9.66 -11.68 13.14
CA GLY A 213 -8.95 -11.94 14.39
C GLY A 213 -8.09 -10.74 14.80
N VAL A 214 -7.22 -10.27 13.91
CA VAL A 214 -6.36 -9.09 14.14
C VAL A 214 -7.18 -7.83 14.43
N ALA A 215 -8.30 -7.61 13.73
CA ALA A 215 -9.17 -6.47 14.02
C ALA A 215 -9.76 -6.51 15.44
N LYS A 216 -10.13 -7.68 15.95
CA LYS A 216 -10.62 -7.85 17.32
C LYS A 216 -9.55 -7.61 18.38
N LEU A 217 -8.31 -8.02 18.09
CA LEU A 217 -7.14 -7.76 18.94
C LEU A 217 -6.84 -6.26 18.97
N ARG A 218 -6.78 -5.61 17.80
CA ARG A 218 -6.52 -4.17 17.70
C ARG A 218 -7.57 -3.33 18.42
N ALA A 219 -8.85 -3.72 18.35
CA ALA A 219 -9.92 -3.03 19.07
C ALA A 219 -9.78 -3.07 20.61
N ARG A 220 -8.87 -3.89 21.14
CA ARG A 220 -8.59 -4.06 22.58
C ARG A 220 -7.09 -3.92 22.88
N ALA A 221 -6.36 -3.21 22.02
CA ALA A 221 -4.92 -3.03 22.17
C ALA A 221 -4.58 -2.43 23.54
N ASP A 222 -5.35 -1.46 24.02
CA ASP A 222 -5.14 -0.81 25.32
C ASP A 222 -5.33 -1.80 26.50
N GLU A 223 -6.29 -2.72 26.42
CA GLU A 223 -6.49 -3.79 27.43
C GLU A 223 -5.37 -4.83 27.41
N ILE A 224 -4.81 -5.11 26.23
CA ILE A 224 -3.69 -6.04 26.05
C ILE A 224 -2.39 -5.46 26.61
N LEU A 225 -2.15 -4.17 26.37
CA LEU A 225 -0.90 -3.48 26.76
C LEU A 225 -0.87 -3.07 28.25
N THR A 226 -1.98 -3.20 28.97
CA THR A 226 -2.09 -2.84 30.40
C THR A 226 -2.16 -4.06 31.34
N THR A 227 -2.09 -5.28 30.80
CA THR A 227 -2.09 -6.54 31.56
C THR A 227 -0.67 -7.02 31.82
#